data_AF-A0A8B4S4F9-F1
#
_entry.id   AF-A0A8B4S4F9-F1
#
_cell.length_a   1.000
_cell.length_b   1.000
_cell.length_c   1.000
_cell.angle_alpha   90.00
_cell.angle_beta   90.00
_cell.angle_gamma   90.00
#
_symmetry.space_group_name_H-M   'P 1'
#
loop_
_entity.id
_entity.type
_entity.pdbx_description
1 polymer ?
#
loop_
_entity_poly.entity_id
_entity_poly.type
_entity_poly.pdbx_seq_one_letter_code
_entity_poly.pdbx_strand_id
1 'polypeptide(L)'
;MSFLSKLILTISVLLIAALAYRYQSEILRFLKGPPGAVSQRTVVRPPEPNEAAPKAKAPEVPRTQSTGQIYRCGNTYSNAPCEGGQQIAQQGIRPVDRSETKEIYLCKDFQDRLTWESVPCSANGRFMDRIARVPAHVSWEEQVAIARQQRDRAHAIATEQVVPVASRSASSTLSECQMLEHQIRVLDAECRVNACGMKKLDDVRAARKEARDRQFRIGC
;
A
#
# COMPACT_ATOMS: atom_id res chain seq x y z
N MET A 1 27.32 4.19 -56.07
CA MET A 1 26.50 4.56 -54.89
C MET A 1 27.08 5.82 -54.26
N SER A 2 26.28 6.89 -54.15
CA SER A 2 26.73 8.18 -53.59
C SER A 2 27.09 8.06 -52.11
N PHE A 3 28.06 8.86 -51.64
CA PHE A 3 28.50 8.92 -50.24
C PHE A 3 27.32 9.12 -49.27
N LEU A 4 26.34 9.94 -49.67
CA LEU A 4 25.10 10.18 -48.92
C LEU A 4 24.28 8.91 -48.70
N SER A 5 24.22 8.02 -49.71
CA SER A 5 23.47 6.76 -49.61
C SER A 5 24.14 5.80 -48.62
N LYS A 6 25.48 5.76 -48.57
CA LYS A 6 26.22 4.97 -47.57
C LYS A 6 26.02 5.52 -46.16
N LEU A 7 26.06 6.84 -46.00
CA LEU A 7 25.85 7.50 -44.71
C LEU A 7 24.46 7.19 -44.14
N ILE A 8 23.42 7.33 -44.95
CA ILE A 8 22.03 7.04 -44.54
C ILE A 8 21.90 5.57 -44.11
N LEU A 9 22.45 4.63 -44.88
CA LEU A 9 22.39 3.21 -44.55
C LEU A 9 23.09 2.89 -43.23
N THR A 10 24.26 3.49 -42.98
CA THR A 10 24.98 3.31 -41.71
C THR A 10 24.20 3.87 -40.52
N ILE A 11 23.58 5.05 -40.67
CA ILE A 11 22.77 5.66 -39.61
C ILE A 11 21.53 4.81 -39.33
N SER A 12 20.84 4.31 -40.38
CA SER A 12 19.68 3.43 -40.22
C SER A 12 20.04 2.14 -39.49
N VAL A 13 21.16 1.49 -39.83
CA VAL A 13 21.60 0.25 -39.14
C VAL A 13 21.94 0.53 -37.67
N LEU A 14 22.62 1.63 -37.38
CA LEU A 14 22.94 2.02 -36.00
C LEU A 14 21.69 2.33 -35.18
N LEU A 15 20.70 3.00 -35.76
CA LEU A 15 19.43 3.27 -35.09
C LEU A 15 18.65 1.98 -34.79
N ILE A 16 18.60 1.05 -35.75
CA ILE A 16 17.94 -0.25 -35.55
C ILE A 16 18.64 -1.04 -34.45
N ALA A 17 19.98 -1.07 -34.42
CA ALA A 17 20.75 -1.74 -33.38
C ALA A 17 20.52 -1.11 -31.99
N ALA A 18 20.47 0.22 -31.90
CA ALA A 18 20.22 0.94 -30.65
C ALA A 18 18.79 0.70 -30.12
N LEU A 19 17.80 0.65 -31.02
CA LEU A 19 16.43 0.29 -30.67
C LEU A 19 16.35 -1.17 -30.19
N ALA A 20 16.94 -2.12 -30.92
CA ALA A 20 16.98 -3.52 -30.52
C ALA A 20 17.63 -3.71 -29.13
N TYR A 21 18.71 -2.98 -28.84
CA TYR A 21 19.36 -2.99 -27.53
C TYR A 21 18.46 -2.43 -26.42
N ARG A 22 17.75 -1.33 -26.66
CA ARG A 22 16.80 -0.77 -25.69
C ARG A 22 15.62 -1.71 -25.39
N TYR A 23 15.11 -2.39 -26.42
CA TYR A 23 13.94 -3.27 -26.30
C TYR A 23 14.30 -4.72 -25.95
N GLN A 24 15.58 -5.05 -25.80
CA GLN A 24 16.03 -6.42 -25.50
C GLN A 24 15.46 -6.95 -24.17
N SER A 25 15.27 -6.07 -23.18
CA SER A 25 14.71 -6.43 -21.87
C SER A 25 13.21 -6.74 -21.91
N GLU A 26 12.45 -6.13 -22.84
CA GLU A 26 11.03 -6.40 -23.04
C GLU A 26 10.82 -7.66 -23.87
N ILE A 27 11.61 -7.88 -24.92
CA ILE A 27 11.53 -9.11 -25.75
C ILE A 27 11.86 -10.36 -24.90
N LEU A 28 12.85 -10.27 -24.01
CA LEU A 28 13.18 -11.36 -23.09
C LEU A 28 12.04 -11.67 -22.09
N ARG A 29 11.24 -10.67 -21.68
CA ARG A 29 10.07 -10.89 -20.83
C ARG A 29 8.91 -11.54 -21.58
N PHE A 30 8.75 -11.27 -22.88
CA PHE A 30 7.74 -11.94 -23.70
C PHE A 30 8.11 -13.39 -24.05
N LEU A 31 9.40 -13.69 -24.28
CA LEU A 31 9.87 -15.06 -24.55
C LEU A 31 9.90 -15.94 -23.30
N LYS A 32 10.15 -15.34 -22.13
CA LYS A 32 10.10 -16.02 -20.84
C LYS A 32 8.67 -15.91 -20.32
N GLY A 33 7.80 -16.78 -20.86
CA GLY A 33 6.40 -16.90 -20.45
C GLY A 33 6.22 -16.92 -18.92
N PRO A 34 5.00 -16.65 -18.44
CA PRO A 34 4.72 -16.49 -17.01
C PRO A 34 5.27 -17.69 -16.21
N PRO A 35 5.85 -17.46 -15.01
CA PRO A 35 6.28 -18.56 -14.17
C PRO A 35 5.09 -19.49 -13.98
N GLY A 36 5.28 -20.76 -14.36
CA GLY A 36 4.24 -21.78 -14.34
C GLY A 36 3.50 -21.75 -13.02
N ALA A 37 2.17 -21.74 -13.09
CA ALA A 37 1.31 -21.92 -11.94
C ALA A 37 1.83 -23.13 -11.16
N VAL A 38 2.25 -22.89 -9.92
CA VAL A 38 2.55 -23.96 -8.97
C VAL A 38 1.25 -24.74 -8.81
N SER A 39 1.20 -25.91 -9.44
CA SER A 39 0.11 -26.86 -9.29
C SER A 39 0.10 -27.25 -7.80
N GLN A 40 -0.84 -26.70 -7.05
CA GLN A 40 -1.16 -27.20 -5.71
C GLN A 40 -1.62 -28.64 -5.89
N ARG A 41 -0.71 -29.56 -5.59
CA ARG A 41 -0.96 -30.99 -5.55
C ARG A 41 -1.96 -31.21 -4.42
N THR A 42 -3.23 -31.40 -4.77
CA THR A 42 -4.26 -31.90 -3.86
C THR A 42 -3.74 -33.20 -3.28
N VAL A 43 -3.31 -33.18 -2.01
CA VAL A 43 -3.04 -34.39 -1.25
C VAL A 43 -4.40 -35.01 -0.96
N VAL A 44 -4.82 -35.92 -1.84
CA VAL A 44 -5.92 -36.84 -1.57
C VAL A 44 -5.40 -37.81 -0.51
N ARG A 45 -5.84 -37.60 0.73
CA ARG A 45 -5.62 -38.53 1.84
C ARG A 45 -6.44 -39.80 1.57
N PRO A 46 -5.86 -41.00 1.63
CA PRO A 46 -6.61 -42.25 1.55
C PRO A 46 -7.62 -42.35 2.72
N PRO A 47 -8.81 -42.95 2.50
CA PRO A 47 -9.74 -43.22 3.60
C PRO A 47 -9.25 -44.47 4.35
N GLU A 48 -8.86 -44.31 5.61
CA GLU A 48 -8.69 -45.40 6.56
C GLU A 48 -9.78 -45.32 7.65
N PRO A 49 -10.12 -46.45 8.28
CA PRO A 49 -11.50 -46.86 8.53
C PRO A 49 -12.12 -46.24 9.78
N ASN A 50 -13.45 -46.22 9.77
CA ASN A 50 -14.28 -45.86 10.92
C ASN A 50 -13.88 -46.65 12.17
N GLU A 51 -13.40 -45.92 13.18
CA GLU A 51 -13.43 -46.41 14.56
C GLU A 51 -13.97 -45.29 15.44
N ALA A 52 -15.19 -45.53 15.93
CA ALA A 52 -15.97 -44.60 16.74
C ALA A 52 -15.50 -44.67 18.20
N ALA A 53 -15.22 -43.51 18.80
CA ALA A 53 -15.18 -43.33 20.24
C ALA A 53 -15.56 -41.88 20.60
N PRO A 54 -16.17 -41.64 21.78
CA PRO A 54 -17.26 -40.67 21.95
C PRO A 54 -16.81 -39.22 22.15
N LYS A 55 -17.66 -38.29 21.66
CA LYS A 55 -17.55 -36.84 21.82
C LYS A 55 -17.41 -36.44 23.30
N ALA A 56 -16.24 -35.95 23.69
CA ALA A 56 -16.13 -35.05 24.83
C ALA A 56 -16.71 -33.69 24.46
N LYS A 57 -17.79 -33.28 25.13
CA LYS A 57 -18.36 -31.92 25.06
C LYS A 57 -17.29 -30.93 25.56
N ALA A 58 -16.70 -30.15 24.66
CA ALA A 58 -16.04 -28.91 25.03
C ALA A 58 -17.13 -27.89 25.43
N PRO A 59 -16.93 -27.10 26.50
CA PRO A 59 -17.92 -26.16 26.98
C PRO A 59 -18.22 -25.10 25.92
N GLU A 60 -19.51 -24.99 25.61
CA GLU A 60 -20.10 -24.00 24.74
C GLU A 60 -19.90 -22.62 25.37
N VAL A 61 -18.86 -21.89 24.93
CA VAL A 61 -18.78 -20.44 25.16
C VAL A 61 -19.93 -19.84 24.34
N PRO A 62 -20.92 -19.19 24.95
CA PRO A 62 -22.00 -18.57 24.21
C PRO A 62 -21.40 -17.51 23.28
N ARG A 63 -21.49 -17.73 21.97
CA ARG A 63 -21.35 -16.65 20.99
C ARG A 63 -22.58 -15.78 21.12
N THR A 64 -22.57 -14.87 22.08
CA THR A 64 -23.56 -13.81 22.15
C THR A 64 -23.42 -12.98 20.88
N GLN A 65 -24.46 -13.00 20.08
CA GLN A 65 -24.62 -12.16 18.89
C GLN A 65 -24.30 -10.72 19.29
N SER A 66 -23.23 -10.14 18.74
CA SER A 66 -22.87 -8.76 19.04
C SER A 66 -23.88 -7.85 18.34
N THR A 67 -24.92 -7.46 19.04
CA THR A 67 -25.62 -6.20 18.77
C THR A 67 -24.55 -5.12 18.72
N GLY A 68 -24.38 -4.42 17.59
CA GLY A 68 -23.26 -3.54 17.25
C GLY A 68 -23.09 -2.31 18.17
N GLN A 69 -22.89 -2.54 19.46
CA GLN A 69 -22.79 -1.55 20.51
C GLN A 69 -21.48 -1.86 21.24
N ILE A 70 -20.46 -1.05 20.98
CA ILE A 70 -19.16 -1.13 21.65
C ILE A 70 -19.13 -0.07 22.74
N TYR A 71 -18.81 -0.49 23.95
CA TYR A 71 -18.65 0.36 25.13
C TYR A 71 -17.17 0.61 25.40
N ARG A 72 -16.82 1.84 25.79
CA ARG A 72 -15.49 2.18 26.30
C ARG A 72 -15.48 2.04 27.81
N CYS A 73 -14.83 0.99 28.28
CA CYS A 73 -14.66 0.68 29.70
C CYS A 73 -13.25 1.11 30.12
N GLY A 74 -13.09 2.39 30.45
CA GLY A 74 -11.77 2.97 30.75
C GLY A 74 -10.82 2.93 29.53
N ASN A 75 -9.78 2.10 29.61
CA ASN A 75 -8.77 1.90 28.55
C ASN A 75 -9.08 0.71 27.61
N THR A 76 -10.18 0.00 27.83
CA THR A 76 -10.53 -1.20 27.09
C THR A 76 -11.88 -1.05 26.40
N TYR A 77 -12.05 -1.69 25.25
CA TYR A 77 -13.33 -1.77 24.55
C TYR A 77 -14.03 -3.08 24.91
N SER A 78 -15.33 -3.01 25.19
CA SER A 78 -16.16 -4.16 25.52
C SER A 78 -17.42 -4.17 24.67
N ASN A 79 -17.91 -5.36 24.34
CA ASN A 79 -19.21 -5.55 23.68
C ASN A 79 -20.36 -5.70 24.70
N ALA A 80 -20.04 -5.66 26.00
CA ALA A 80 -21.01 -5.68 27.09
C ALA A 80 -20.97 -4.34 27.86
N PRO A 81 -22.12 -3.85 28.35
CA PRO A 81 -22.18 -2.64 29.16
C PRO A 81 -21.35 -2.83 30.43
N CYS A 82 -20.59 -1.79 30.79
CA CYS A 82 -19.73 -1.76 31.97
C CYS A 82 -20.07 -0.53 32.82
N GLU A 83 -19.83 -0.63 34.13
CA GLU A 83 -20.09 0.45 35.07
C GLU A 83 -19.21 1.67 34.74
N GLY A 84 -19.85 2.81 34.46
CA GLY A 84 -19.17 4.04 34.02
C GLY A 84 -18.70 4.03 32.55
N GLY A 85 -19.06 3.01 31.76
CA GLY A 85 -18.70 2.92 30.36
C GLY A 85 -19.47 3.89 29.48
N GLN A 86 -18.77 4.68 28.67
CA GLN A 86 -19.41 5.48 27.63
C GLN A 86 -19.71 4.61 26.41
N GLN A 87 -20.98 4.61 25.97
CA GLN A 87 -21.35 4.01 24.70
C GLN A 87 -20.75 4.82 23.57
N ILE A 88 -19.91 4.18 22.76
CA ILE A 88 -19.45 4.80 21.52
C ILE A 88 -20.51 4.46 20.48
N ALA A 89 -21.16 5.50 19.94
CA ALA A 89 -21.96 5.33 18.74
C ALA A 89 -21.01 4.82 17.64
N GLN A 90 -21.09 3.54 17.31
CA GLN A 90 -20.60 3.09 16.01
C GLN A 90 -21.36 3.95 14.99
N GLN A 91 -20.66 4.87 14.33
CA GLN A 91 -21.17 5.45 13.09
C GLN A 91 -21.26 4.28 12.11
N GLY A 92 -22.37 3.56 12.20
CA GLY A 92 -22.64 2.39 11.43
C GLY A 92 -22.66 2.83 9.98
N ILE A 93 -21.60 2.48 9.26
CA ILE A 93 -21.78 2.09 7.88
C ILE A 93 -22.78 0.94 7.99
N ARG A 94 -24.08 1.26 7.82
CA ARG A 94 -25.10 0.23 7.70
C ARG A 94 -24.55 -0.75 6.67
N PRO A 95 -24.56 -2.06 6.93
CA PRO A 95 -24.29 -3.01 5.87
C PRO A 95 -25.40 -2.80 4.85
N VAL A 96 -25.17 -1.92 3.87
CA VAL A 96 -25.99 -1.84 2.68
C VAL A 96 -25.91 -3.23 2.10
N ASP A 97 -27.07 -3.88 2.02
CA ASP A 97 -27.13 -5.25 1.57
C ASP A 97 -26.42 -5.32 0.21
N ARG A 98 -25.51 -6.28 0.05
CA ARG A 98 -24.68 -6.36 -1.17
C ARG A 98 -25.54 -6.58 -2.42
N SER A 99 -26.78 -7.03 -2.22
CA SER A 99 -27.83 -7.19 -3.22
C SER A 99 -28.37 -5.87 -3.78
N GLU A 100 -28.30 -4.76 -3.04
CA GLU A 100 -28.85 -3.46 -3.46
C GLU A 100 -27.82 -2.56 -4.16
N THR A 101 -26.56 -2.98 -4.17
CA THR A 101 -25.45 -2.21 -4.74
C THR A 101 -24.73 -3.01 -5.82
N LYS A 102 -24.24 -2.29 -6.83
CA LYS A 102 -23.44 -2.84 -7.92
C LYS A 102 -22.09 -2.13 -7.97
N GLU A 103 -21.09 -2.84 -8.46
CA GLU A 103 -19.77 -2.28 -8.74
C GLU A 103 -19.69 -1.81 -10.19
N ILE A 104 -19.15 -0.61 -10.38
CA ILE A 104 -18.82 -0.04 -11.68
C ILE A 104 -17.35 0.38 -11.69
N TYR A 105 -16.74 0.38 -12.87
CA TYR A 105 -15.30 0.42 -13.03
C TYR A 105 -14.89 1.67 -13.81
N LEU A 106 -13.92 2.41 -13.28
CA LEU A 106 -13.24 3.48 -14.02
C LEU A 106 -12.07 2.85 -14.76
N CYS A 107 -12.20 2.79 -16.08
CA CYS A 107 -11.24 2.16 -16.96
C CYS A 107 -10.41 3.20 -17.71
N LYS A 108 -9.13 2.89 -17.88
CA LYS A 108 -8.12 3.72 -18.51
C LYS A 108 -7.63 3.03 -19.78
N ASP A 109 -7.67 3.73 -20.91
CA ASP A 109 -7.09 3.23 -22.16
C ASP A 109 -5.58 3.52 -22.26
N PHE A 110 -4.96 3.06 -23.35
CA PHE A 110 -3.53 3.30 -23.65
C PHE A 110 -3.20 4.78 -23.91
N GLN A 111 -4.21 5.63 -24.12
CA GLN A 111 -4.08 7.08 -24.31
C GLN A 111 -4.41 7.85 -23.02
N ASP A 112 -4.41 7.16 -21.87
CA ASP A 112 -4.75 7.68 -20.56
C ASP A 112 -6.18 8.25 -20.41
N ARG A 113 -7.11 7.94 -21.32
CA ARG A 113 -8.51 8.38 -21.22
C ARG A 113 -9.30 7.50 -20.27
N LEU A 114 -10.01 8.17 -19.36
CA LEU A 114 -10.83 7.55 -18.32
C LEU A 114 -12.30 7.46 -18.75
N THR A 115 -12.87 6.26 -18.66
CA THR A 115 -14.30 6.01 -18.93
C THR A 115 -14.89 5.08 -17.90
N TRP A 116 -16.11 5.34 -17.46
CA TRP A 116 -16.85 4.44 -16.59
C TRP A 116 -17.48 3.31 -17.40
N GLU A 117 -17.34 2.08 -16.91
CA GLU A 117 -17.87 0.87 -17.53
C GLU A 117 -18.59 0.02 -16.49
N SER A 118 -19.67 -0.66 -16.91
CA SER A 118 -20.48 -1.52 -16.04
C SER A 118 -19.91 -2.94 -15.90
N VAL A 119 -18.84 -3.23 -16.65
CA VAL A 119 -18.09 -4.49 -16.69
C VAL A 119 -16.63 -4.24 -16.27
N PRO A 120 -15.92 -5.26 -15.75
CA PRO A 120 -14.52 -5.12 -15.40
C PRO A 120 -13.66 -4.68 -16.59
N CYS A 121 -12.73 -3.75 -16.38
CA CYS A 121 -11.86 -3.21 -17.43
C CYS A 121 -11.06 -4.27 -18.20
N SER A 122 -10.72 -5.38 -17.53
CA SER A 122 -10.01 -6.51 -18.12
C SER A 122 -10.80 -7.20 -19.24
N ALA A 123 -12.13 -7.12 -19.23
CA ALA A 123 -12.98 -7.66 -20.29
C ALA A 123 -12.72 -6.97 -21.65
N ASN A 124 -12.32 -5.71 -21.63
CA ASN A 124 -12.02 -4.90 -22.81
C ASN A 124 -10.50 -4.66 -22.99
N GLY A 125 -9.65 -5.38 -22.25
CA GLY A 125 -8.19 -5.20 -22.32
C GLY A 125 -7.71 -3.82 -21.85
N ARG A 126 -8.46 -3.15 -20.97
CA ARG A 126 -8.16 -1.82 -20.43
C ARG A 126 -7.63 -1.91 -18.99
N PHE A 127 -6.92 -0.88 -18.57
CA PHE A 127 -6.40 -0.79 -17.21
C PHE A 127 -7.47 -0.29 -16.25
N MET A 128 -7.53 -0.87 -15.06
CA MET A 128 -8.45 -0.42 -14.01
C MET A 128 -7.81 0.72 -13.22
N ASP A 129 -8.49 1.86 -13.15
CA ASP A 129 -8.10 3.01 -12.34
C ASP A 129 -8.78 2.98 -10.96
N ARG A 130 -10.09 2.72 -10.95
CA ARG A 130 -10.90 2.71 -9.71
C ARG A 130 -12.14 1.81 -9.84
N ILE A 131 -12.62 1.34 -8.70
CA ILE A 131 -13.93 0.69 -8.55
C ILE A 131 -14.80 1.58 -7.67
N ALA A 132 -16.06 1.77 -8.05
CA ALA A 132 -17.06 2.47 -7.25
C ALA A 132 -18.25 1.54 -6.96
N ARG A 133 -18.75 1.60 -5.72
CA ARG A 133 -19.97 0.90 -5.32
C ARG A 133 -21.13 1.89 -5.36
N VAL A 134 -22.12 1.57 -6.19
CA VAL A 134 -23.26 2.44 -6.49
C VAL A 134 -24.56 1.67 -6.28
N PRO A 135 -25.69 2.33 -6.04
CA PRO A 135 -26.99 1.66 -5.97
C PRO A 135 -27.31 0.96 -7.31
N ALA A 136 -27.77 -0.29 -7.26
CA ALA A 136 -28.09 -1.05 -8.47
C ALA A 136 -29.43 -0.64 -9.12
N HIS A 137 -30.30 0.01 -8.34
CA HIS A 137 -31.67 0.37 -8.73
C HIS A 137 -31.80 1.74 -9.41
N VAL A 138 -30.71 2.51 -9.53
CA VAL A 138 -30.71 3.82 -10.22
C VAL A 138 -30.20 3.69 -11.64
N SER A 139 -30.45 4.69 -12.49
CA SER A 139 -30.02 4.70 -13.89
C SER A 139 -28.50 4.68 -14.02
N TRP A 140 -27.99 4.30 -15.20
CA TRP A 140 -26.55 4.28 -15.46
C TRP A 140 -25.89 5.66 -15.28
N GLU A 141 -26.55 6.70 -15.77
CA GLU A 141 -26.08 8.08 -15.66
C GLU A 141 -25.95 8.51 -14.20
N GLU A 142 -26.92 8.12 -13.36
CA GLU A 142 -26.92 8.42 -11.94
C GLU A 142 -25.89 7.58 -11.18
N GLN A 143 -25.71 6.31 -11.54
CA GLN A 143 -24.61 5.47 -11.06
C GLN A 143 -23.25 6.14 -11.34
N VAL A 144 -23.04 6.62 -12.57
CA VAL A 144 -21.81 7.31 -12.97
C VAL A 144 -21.65 8.64 -12.21
N ALA A 145 -22.72 9.40 -12.00
CA ALA A 145 -22.68 10.65 -11.23
C ALA A 145 -22.26 10.40 -9.77
N ILE A 146 -22.85 9.39 -9.12
CA ILE A 146 -22.48 8.98 -7.75
C ILE A 146 -21.02 8.54 -7.70
N ALA A 147 -20.57 7.72 -8.65
CA ALA A 147 -19.19 7.25 -8.70
C ALA A 147 -18.18 8.39 -8.92
N ARG A 148 -18.52 9.38 -9.76
CA ARG A 148 -17.72 10.61 -9.92
C ARG A 148 -17.64 11.39 -8.61
N GLN A 149 -18.77 11.59 -7.93
CA GLN A 149 -18.79 12.28 -6.64
C GLN A 149 -17.91 11.56 -5.60
N GLN A 150 -17.98 10.22 -5.54
CA GLN A 150 -17.12 9.43 -4.66
C GLN A 150 -15.63 9.61 -4.99
N ARG A 151 -15.27 9.64 -6.28
CA ARG A 151 -13.90 9.87 -6.75
C ARG A 151 -13.42 11.27 -6.36
N ASP A 152 -14.20 12.29 -6.66
CA ASP A 152 -13.83 13.69 -6.44
C ASP A 152 -13.68 13.98 -4.93
N ARG A 153 -14.55 13.41 -4.08
CA ARG A 153 -14.40 13.46 -2.62
C ARG A 153 -13.10 12.80 -2.14
N ALA A 154 -12.73 11.65 -2.71
CA ALA A 154 -11.48 11.00 -2.36
C ALA A 154 -10.25 11.83 -2.77
N HIS A 155 -10.29 12.51 -3.92
CA HIS A 155 -9.22 13.42 -4.33
C HIS A 155 -9.13 14.65 -3.42
N ALA A 156 -10.26 15.22 -2.99
CA ALA A 156 -10.27 16.34 -2.05
C ALA A 156 -9.59 15.97 -0.73
N ILE A 157 -9.94 14.82 -0.15
CA ILE A 157 -9.33 14.32 1.09
C ILE A 157 -7.82 14.08 0.91
N ALA A 158 -7.40 13.51 -0.22
CA ALA A 158 -5.98 13.28 -0.50
C ALA A 158 -5.19 14.59 -0.63
N THR A 159 -5.82 15.66 -1.12
CA THR A 159 -5.19 16.97 -1.27
C THR A 159 -5.08 17.71 0.07
N GLU A 160 -6.10 17.61 0.92
CA GLU A 160 -6.12 18.24 2.24
C GLU A 160 -5.12 17.62 3.23
N GLN A 161 -4.75 16.35 3.04
CA GLN A 161 -3.74 15.67 3.88
C GLN A 161 -2.29 16.10 3.57
N VAL A 162 -2.08 16.97 2.58
CA VAL A 162 -0.77 17.61 2.38
C VAL A 162 -0.62 18.72 3.42
N VAL A 163 -0.24 18.35 4.65
CA VAL A 163 0.19 19.33 5.65
C VAL A 163 1.45 20.02 5.12
N PRO A 164 1.43 21.33 4.85
CA PRO A 164 2.63 22.04 4.43
C PRO A 164 3.65 21.95 5.57
N VAL A 165 4.74 21.22 5.35
CA VAL A 165 5.93 21.30 6.21
C VAL A 165 6.46 22.71 6.04
N ALA A 166 6.32 23.54 7.08
CA ALA A 166 6.88 24.88 7.10
C ALA A 166 8.38 24.80 6.79
N SER A 167 8.81 25.40 5.68
CA SER A 167 10.23 25.54 5.33
C SER A 167 10.89 26.47 6.35
N ARG A 168 11.56 25.90 7.36
CA ARG A 168 12.38 26.65 8.31
C ARG A 168 13.66 27.14 7.61
N SER A 169 14.12 28.31 8.02
CA SER A 169 15.28 29.04 7.48
C SER A 169 16.53 28.15 7.32
N ALA A 170 16.93 27.88 6.07
CA ALA A 170 17.92 26.87 5.70
C ALA A 170 19.37 27.16 6.17
N SER A 171 19.74 28.41 6.46
CA SER A 171 21.15 28.77 6.67
C SER A 171 21.71 28.42 8.05
N SER A 172 20.96 28.66 9.13
CA SER A 172 21.39 28.30 10.49
C SER A 172 21.25 26.80 10.77
N THR A 173 20.29 26.15 10.11
CA THR A 173 20.04 24.71 10.26
C THR A 173 21.12 23.88 9.60
N LEU A 174 21.64 24.29 8.43
CA LEU A 174 22.70 23.56 7.71
C LEU A 174 23.99 23.40 8.52
N SER A 175 24.44 24.44 9.22
CA SER A 175 25.65 24.36 10.06
C SER A 175 25.43 23.48 11.30
N GLU A 176 24.25 23.55 11.92
CA GLU A 176 23.86 22.67 13.03
C GLU A 176 23.81 21.20 12.58
N CYS A 177 23.26 20.91 11.39
CA CYS A 177 23.25 19.56 10.81
C CYS A 177 24.67 19.01 10.62
N GLN A 178 25.59 19.82 10.10
CA GLN A 178 26.99 19.42 9.88
C GLN A 178 27.72 19.14 11.19
N MET A 179 27.46 19.92 12.25
CA MET A 179 28.03 19.64 13.57
C MET A 179 27.51 18.33 14.15
N LEU A 180 26.20 18.08 14.08
CA LEU A 180 25.59 16.84 14.56
C LEU A 180 26.13 15.62 13.81
N GLU A 181 26.32 15.74 12.49
CA GLU A 181 26.92 14.67 11.68
C GLU A 181 28.39 14.43 12.06
N HIS A 182 29.15 15.49 12.32
CA HIS A 182 30.53 15.36 12.81
C HIS A 182 30.57 14.64 14.17
N GLN A 183 29.69 14.99 15.10
CA GLN A 183 29.59 14.34 16.41
C GLN A 183 29.30 12.84 16.29
N ILE A 184 28.35 12.45 15.43
CA ILE A 184 28.04 11.03 15.18
C ILE A 184 29.26 10.31 14.60
N ARG A 185 29.96 10.91 13.65
CA ARG A 185 31.17 10.30 13.06
C ARG A 185 32.28 10.08 14.10
N VAL A 186 32.48 11.01 15.02
CA VAL A 186 33.46 10.85 16.11
C VAL A 186 33.06 9.69 17.02
N LEU A 187 31.81 9.64 17.47
CA LEU A 187 31.27 8.56 18.29
C LEU A 187 31.42 7.18 17.61
N ASP A 188 31.17 7.12 16.30
CA ASP A 188 31.29 5.89 15.51
C ASP A 188 32.76 5.47 15.31
N ALA A 189 33.66 6.43 15.08
CA ALA A 189 35.09 6.19 14.91
C ALA A 189 35.72 5.65 16.20
N GLU A 190 35.37 6.23 17.35
CA GLU A 190 35.83 5.75 18.65
C GLU A 190 35.46 4.29 18.89
N CYS A 191 34.24 3.88 18.51
CA CYS A 191 33.81 2.50 18.65
C CYS A 191 34.41 1.53 17.63
N ARG A 192 34.77 2.01 16.43
CA ARG A 192 35.46 1.18 15.43
C ARG A 192 36.92 0.90 15.80
N VAL A 193 37.62 1.89 16.34
CA VAL A 193 39.06 1.77 16.62
C VAL A 193 39.33 1.04 17.93
N ASN A 194 38.57 1.32 18.99
CA ASN A 194 38.88 0.83 20.33
C ASN A 194 37.91 -0.24 20.86
N ALA A 195 37.02 -0.77 20.02
CA ALA A 195 35.95 -1.70 20.40
C ALA A 195 35.28 -1.25 21.70
N CYS A 196 34.41 -0.23 21.61
CA CYS A 196 33.71 0.35 22.75
C CYS A 196 33.34 -0.72 23.78
N GLY A 197 33.98 -0.69 24.95
CA GLY A 197 33.68 -1.65 26.01
C GLY A 197 32.20 -1.57 26.39
N MET A 198 31.64 -2.65 26.95
CA MET A 198 30.21 -2.78 27.24
C MET A 198 29.62 -1.56 27.97
N LYS A 199 30.38 -0.95 28.88
CA LYS A 199 29.96 0.26 29.62
C LYS A 199 29.83 1.52 28.75
N LYS A 200 30.65 1.69 27.71
CA LYS A 200 30.61 2.85 26.79
C LYS A 200 29.61 2.69 25.65
N LEU A 201 29.20 1.46 25.31
CA LEU A 201 28.29 1.21 24.19
C LEU A 201 26.91 1.84 24.42
N ASP A 202 26.39 1.80 25.65
CA ASP A 202 25.09 2.37 25.97
C ASP A 202 25.12 3.91 25.92
N ASP A 203 26.19 4.53 26.42
CA ASP A 203 26.41 5.97 26.36
C ASP A 203 26.51 6.46 24.90
N VAL A 204 27.26 5.74 24.06
CA VAL A 204 27.37 6.05 22.62
C VAL A 204 26.02 5.87 21.90
N ARG A 205 25.26 4.82 22.25
CA ARG A 205 23.93 4.60 21.68
C ARG A 205 22.97 5.73 22.07
N ALA A 206 23.01 6.19 23.31
CA ALA A 206 22.21 7.31 23.80
C ALA A 206 22.60 8.62 23.09
N ALA A 207 23.89 8.93 23.01
CA ALA A 207 24.39 10.14 22.35
C ALA A 207 24.07 10.17 20.84
N ARG A 208 24.19 9.01 20.15
CA ARG A 208 23.81 8.91 18.73
C ARG A 208 22.31 9.13 18.55
N LYS A 209 21.49 8.56 19.42
CA LYS A 209 20.03 8.75 19.38
C LYS A 209 19.68 10.22 19.57
N GLU A 210 20.27 10.90 20.56
CA GLU A 210 20.02 12.31 20.82
C GLU A 210 20.39 13.20 19.62
N ALA A 211 21.57 12.96 19.02
CA ALA A 211 22.01 13.72 17.85
C ALA A 211 21.07 13.51 16.64
N ARG A 212 20.62 12.27 16.41
CA ARG A 212 19.66 11.93 15.34
C ARG A 212 18.26 12.51 15.60
N ASP A 213 17.79 12.46 16.84
CA ASP A 213 16.51 13.07 17.25
C ASP A 213 16.55 14.59 17.08
N ARG A 214 17.72 15.21 17.35
CA ARG A 214 17.94 16.64 17.11
C ARG A 214 17.94 16.97 15.62
N GLN A 215 18.67 16.19 14.80
CA GLN A 215 18.65 16.31 13.33
C GLN A 215 17.21 16.27 12.80
N PHE A 216 16.41 15.29 13.24
CA PHE A 216 15.01 15.18 12.86
C PHE A 216 14.16 16.38 13.28
N ARG A 217 14.36 16.89 14.52
CA ARG A 217 13.60 18.04 15.04
C ARG A 217 13.89 19.35 14.30
N ILE A 218 15.12 19.51 13.82
CA ILE A 218 15.54 20.73 13.10
C ILE A 218 15.39 20.61 11.58
N GLY A 219 15.13 19.42 11.06
CA GLY A 219 14.88 19.19 9.63
C GLY A 219 16.16 19.05 8.80
N CYS A 220 17.19 18.43 9.40
CA CYS A 220 18.19 17.70 8.62
C CYS A 220 17.54 16.40 8.08
#